data_AF-A0A420WBT2-F1
#
_entry.id   AF-A0A420WBT2-F1
#
_cell.length_a   1.000
_cell.length_b   1.000
_cell.length_c   1.000
_cell.angle_alpha   90.00
_cell.angle_beta   90.00
_cell.angle_gamma   90.00
#
_symmetry.space_group_name_H-M   'P 1'
#
loop_
_entity.id
_entity.type
_entity.pdbx_description
1 polymer ?
#
loop_
_entity_poly.entity_id
_entity_poly.type
_entity_poly.pdbx_seq_one_letter_code
_entity_poly.pdbx_strand_id
1 'polypeptide(L)'
;MSREHLKKKAREALKEAGGNTSLAARLLHGWAMEDETLLLAMVRPMLPSLSLLAVQRAARTDESYRTGRKRRAQPITEKAALEAVAEALSGKRAPAMSSTRTPLTAPSEASTRHRSAVQFLASAYKPKS
;
A
#
# COMPACT_ATOMS: atom_id res chain seq x y z
N MET A 1 -30.87 -5.62 -6.59
CA MET A 1 -30.90 -5.97 -8.03
C MET A 1 -29.51 -6.06 -8.67
N SER A 2 -28.68 -5.01 -8.71
CA SER A 2 -27.44 -5.00 -9.54
C SER A 2 -26.36 -6.03 -9.15
N ARG A 3 -26.09 -6.25 -7.85
CA ARG A 3 -25.05 -7.19 -7.39
C ARG A 3 -25.36 -8.65 -7.69
N GLU A 4 -26.62 -9.05 -7.58
CA GLU A 4 -27.02 -10.42 -7.86
C GLU A 4 -27.00 -10.72 -9.36
N HIS A 5 -27.41 -9.74 -10.17
CA HIS A 5 -27.33 -9.83 -11.62
C HIS A 5 -25.87 -9.98 -12.10
N LEU A 6 -24.95 -9.17 -11.56
CA LEU A 6 -23.51 -9.30 -11.80
C LEU A 6 -22.99 -10.70 -11.43
N LYS A 7 -23.37 -11.24 -10.26
CA LYS A 7 -22.94 -12.58 -9.83
C LYS A 7 -23.46 -13.68 -10.76
N LYS A 8 -24.70 -13.56 -11.28
CA LYS A 8 -25.25 -14.51 -12.25
C LYS A 8 -24.47 -14.46 -13.57
N LYS A 9 -24.26 -13.26 -14.12
CA LYS A 9 -23.48 -13.06 -15.36
C LYS A 9 -22.02 -13.50 -15.22
N ALA A 10 -21.38 -13.29 -14.08
CA ALA A 10 -20.04 -13.79 -13.81
C ALA A 10 -19.97 -15.33 -13.81
N ARG A 11 -21.01 -16.01 -13.31
CA ARG A 11 -21.09 -17.48 -13.35
C ARG A 11 -21.38 -17.98 -14.77
N GLU A 12 -22.20 -17.28 -15.54
CA GLU A 12 -22.44 -17.59 -16.96
C GLU A 12 -21.13 -17.46 -17.76
N ALA A 13 -20.38 -16.37 -17.57
CA ALA A 13 -19.09 -16.17 -18.22
C ALA A 13 -18.08 -17.26 -17.84
N LEU A 14 -18.05 -17.69 -16.58
CA LEU A 14 -17.18 -18.78 -16.12
C LEU A 14 -17.57 -20.14 -16.73
N LYS A 15 -18.86 -20.39 -16.94
CA LYS A 15 -19.35 -21.60 -17.60
C LYS A 15 -18.96 -21.62 -19.08
N GLU A 16 -19.18 -20.50 -19.79
CA GLU A 16 -18.80 -20.39 -21.21
C GLU A 16 -17.29 -20.45 -21.42
N ALA A 17 -16.51 -19.91 -20.49
CA ALA A 17 -15.06 -19.97 -20.54
C ALA A 17 -14.45 -21.31 -20.10
N GLY A 18 -15.26 -22.32 -19.78
CA GLY A 18 -14.78 -23.62 -19.31
C GLY A 18 -13.92 -23.54 -18.04
N GLY A 19 -14.20 -22.58 -17.16
CA GLY A 19 -13.43 -22.34 -15.94
C GLY A 19 -12.17 -21.47 -16.11
N ASN A 20 -11.83 -21.04 -17.33
CA ASN A 20 -10.71 -20.11 -17.53
C ASN A 20 -11.10 -18.69 -17.09
N THR A 21 -10.53 -18.24 -15.97
CA THR A 21 -10.84 -16.93 -15.37
C THR A 21 -10.46 -15.75 -16.26
N SER A 22 -9.37 -15.84 -17.01
CA SER A 22 -8.92 -14.76 -17.91
C SER A 22 -9.84 -14.59 -19.13
N LEU A 23 -10.40 -15.69 -19.62
CA LEU A 23 -11.31 -15.70 -20.75
C LEU A 23 -12.69 -15.25 -20.28
N ALA A 24 -13.16 -15.76 -19.12
CA ALA A 24 -14.39 -15.31 -18.49
C ALA A 24 -14.39 -13.80 -18.22
N ALA A 25 -13.27 -13.23 -17.76
CA ALA A 25 -13.14 -11.79 -17.56
C ALA A 25 -13.26 -10.99 -18.86
N ARG A 26 -12.71 -11.50 -19.97
CA ARG A 26 -12.83 -10.88 -21.30
C ARG A 26 -14.25 -10.98 -21.85
N LEU A 27 -14.91 -12.12 -21.69
CA LEU A 27 -16.32 -12.30 -22.07
C LEU A 27 -17.24 -11.37 -21.27
N LEU A 28 -17.06 -11.34 -19.94
CA LEU A 28 -17.83 -10.44 -19.07
C LEU A 28 -17.61 -8.97 -19.44
N HIS A 29 -16.39 -8.60 -19.84
CA HIS A 29 -16.10 -7.25 -20.33
C HIS A 29 -16.85 -6.95 -21.64
N GLY A 30 -16.87 -7.88 -22.60
CA GLY A 30 -17.67 -7.75 -23.83
C GLY A 30 -19.15 -7.55 -23.53
N TRP A 31 -19.74 -8.38 -22.68
CA TRP A 31 -21.14 -8.24 -22.27
C TRP A 31 -21.44 -6.93 -21.55
N ALA A 32 -20.50 -6.45 -20.73
CA ALA A 32 -20.67 -5.16 -20.05
C ALA A 32 -20.66 -3.98 -21.03
N MET A 33 -20.07 -4.10 -22.22
CA MET A 33 -20.13 -3.03 -23.24
C MET A 33 -21.50 -2.98 -23.93
N GLU A 34 -22.24 -4.09 -23.97
CA GLU A 34 -23.56 -4.19 -24.59
C GLU A 34 -24.70 -3.91 -23.58
N ASP A 35 -24.50 -4.26 -22.30
CA ASP A 35 -25.46 -4.05 -21.22
C ASP A 35 -24.98 -2.95 -20.24
N GLU A 36 -25.55 -1.76 -20.39
CA GLU A 36 -25.25 -0.60 -19.54
C GLU A 36 -25.54 -0.86 -18.06
N THR A 37 -26.54 -1.69 -17.74
CA THR A 37 -26.89 -1.99 -16.35
C THR A 37 -25.82 -2.85 -15.68
N LEU A 38 -25.20 -3.76 -16.43
CA LEU A 38 -24.08 -4.59 -16.00
C LEU A 38 -22.82 -3.74 -15.80
N LEU A 39 -22.54 -2.82 -16.72
CA LEU A 39 -21.44 -1.87 -16.61
C LEU A 39 -21.56 -1.00 -15.36
N LEU A 40 -22.73 -0.39 -15.15
CA LEU A 40 -22.98 0.44 -13.96
C LEU A 40 -22.88 -0.36 -12.67
N ALA A 41 -23.29 -1.64 -12.68
CA ALA A 41 -23.13 -2.53 -11.53
C ALA A 41 -21.65 -2.80 -11.20
N MET A 42 -20.79 -2.95 -12.21
CA MET A 42 -19.34 -3.15 -12.07
C MET A 42 -18.63 -1.89 -11.61
N VAL A 43 -18.99 -0.73 -12.19
CA VAL A 43 -18.27 0.53 -11.98
C VAL A 43 -18.69 1.22 -10.69
N ARG A 44 -19.95 1.12 -10.26
CA ARG A 44 -20.46 1.75 -9.02
C ARG A 44 -19.53 1.62 -7.80
N PRO A 45 -19.03 0.42 -7.42
CA PRO A 45 -18.14 0.30 -6.27
C PRO A 45 -16.77 0.96 -6.48
N MET A 46 -16.31 1.11 -7.72
CA MET A 46 -15.02 1.72 -8.07
C MET A 46 -15.12 3.23 -8.34
N LEU A 47 -16.34 3.76 -8.45
CA LEU A 47 -16.58 5.16 -8.81
C LEU A 47 -15.87 6.16 -7.88
N PRO A 48 -15.82 5.96 -6.54
CA PRO A 48 -15.09 6.86 -5.64
C PRO A 48 -13.57 6.89 -5.87
N SER A 49 -12.98 5.74 -6.21
CA SER A 49 -11.53 5.68 -6.47
C SER A 49 -11.19 6.22 -7.85
N LEU A 50 -12.05 5.98 -8.85
CA LEU A 50 -11.92 6.54 -10.20
C LEU A 50 -12.08 8.06 -10.19
N SER A 51 -13.04 8.61 -9.45
CA SER A 51 -13.22 10.06 -9.34
C SER A 51 -12.02 10.72 -8.65
N LEU A 52 -11.51 10.13 -7.56
CA LEU A 52 -10.29 10.59 -6.90
C LEU A 52 -9.09 10.55 -7.86
N LEU A 53 -8.93 9.46 -8.62
CA LEU A 53 -7.84 9.32 -9.59
C LEU A 53 -7.93 10.36 -10.71
N ALA A 54 -9.13 10.62 -11.22
CA ALA A 54 -9.36 11.64 -12.24
C ALA A 54 -8.96 13.04 -11.75
N VAL A 55 -9.39 13.40 -10.53
CA VAL A 55 -9.00 14.65 -9.88
C VAL A 55 -7.49 14.71 -9.63
N GLN A 56 -6.87 13.61 -9.19
CA GLN A 56 -5.43 13.55 -8.98
C GLN A 56 -4.63 13.68 -10.29
N ARG A 57 -5.13 13.15 -11.41
CA ARG A 57 -4.50 13.32 -12.72
C ARG A 57 -4.58 14.76 -13.21
N ALA A 58 -5.75 15.39 -13.05
CA ALA A 58 -5.91 16.82 -13.36
C ALA A 58 -4.98 17.68 -12.49
N ALA A 59 -4.99 17.47 -11.17
CA ALA A 59 -4.15 18.20 -10.21
C ALA A 59 -2.64 17.92 -10.35
N ARG A 60 -2.22 16.82 -10.99
CA ARG A 60 -0.81 16.57 -11.30
C ARG A 60 -0.31 17.35 -12.50
N THR A 61 -1.20 17.67 -13.42
CA THR A 61 -0.90 18.37 -14.67
C THR A 61 -0.77 19.87 -14.42
N ASP A 62 -1.55 20.41 -13.48
CA ASP A 62 -1.48 21.80 -13.06
C ASP A 62 -0.71 21.96 -11.73
N GLU A 63 0.49 22.55 -11.80
CA GLU A 63 1.37 22.83 -10.65
C GLU A 63 0.69 23.76 -9.61
N SER A 64 -0.29 24.55 -10.04
CA SER A 64 -1.07 25.47 -9.19
C SER A 64 -1.84 24.77 -8.06
N TYR A 65 -2.31 23.53 -8.29
CA TYR A 65 -3.05 22.75 -7.28
C TYR A 65 -2.15 21.97 -6.31
N ARG A 66 -0.83 21.90 -6.54
CA ARG A 66 0.12 21.19 -5.67
C ARG A 66 0.45 21.92 -4.38
N THR A 67 0.09 23.20 -4.30
CA THR A 67 0.37 24.07 -3.15
C THR A 67 -0.30 23.62 -1.85
N GLY A 68 -1.35 22.79 -1.90
CA GLY A 68 -2.10 22.36 -0.71
C GLY A 68 -1.63 21.07 -0.02
N ARG A 69 -0.76 20.25 -0.64
CA ARG A 69 -0.43 18.90 -0.11
C ARG A 69 1.05 18.69 0.17
N LYS A 70 1.71 19.67 0.78
CA LYS A 70 2.80 19.32 1.71
C LYS A 70 2.13 18.72 2.93
N ARG A 71 2.06 17.39 3.00
CA ARG A 71 1.80 16.69 4.26
C ARG A 71 2.83 17.25 5.23
N ARG A 72 2.41 18.13 6.14
CA ARG A 72 3.26 18.62 7.23
C ARG A 72 3.61 17.38 8.04
N ALA A 73 4.69 16.69 7.67
CA ALA A 73 5.42 15.91 8.63
C ALA A 73 5.78 16.94 9.69
N GLN A 74 5.12 16.85 10.85
CA GLN A 74 5.54 17.65 11.99
C GLN A 74 7.03 17.38 12.17
N PRO A 75 7.88 18.40 12.27
CA PRO A 75 9.30 18.17 12.49
C PRO A 75 9.40 17.32 13.76
N ILE A 76 9.95 16.11 13.62
CA ILE A 76 10.27 15.29 14.78
C ILE A 76 11.31 16.11 15.54
N THR A 77 10.90 16.66 16.69
CA THR A 77 11.83 17.40 17.54
C THR A 77 12.92 16.44 17.98
N GLU A 78 14.16 16.91 18.03
CA GLU A 78 15.33 16.06 18.36
C GLU A 78 15.13 15.30 19.68
N LYS A 79 14.39 15.90 20.63
CA LYS A 79 13.97 15.25 21.88
C LYS A 79 13.10 14.01 21.67
N ALA A 80 12.10 14.07 20.80
CA ALA A 80 11.22 12.93 20.52
C ALA A 80 11.97 11.81 19.77
N ALA A 81 12.96 12.16 18.93
CA ALA A 81 13.83 11.18 18.30
C ALA A 81 14.78 10.51 19.31
N LEU A 82 15.38 11.29 20.21
CA LEU A 82 16.29 10.79 21.25
C LEU A 82 15.57 9.93 22.28
N GLU A 83 14.34 10.29 22.66
CA GLU A 83 13.49 9.48 23.55
C GLU A 83 13.10 8.17 22.86
N ALA A 84 12.69 8.18 21.59
CA ALA A 84 12.39 6.96 20.84
C ALA A 84 13.62 6.04 20.67
N VAL A 85 14.81 6.61 20.51
CA VAL A 85 16.07 5.85 20.44
C VAL A 85 16.43 5.28 21.81
N ALA A 86 16.29 6.05 22.89
CA ALA A 86 16.52 5.59 24.25
C ALA A 86 15.53 4.47 24.66
N GLU A 87 14.26 4.58 24.26
CA GLU A 87 13.22 3.57 24.48
C GLU A 87 13.56 2.26 23.73
N ALA A 88 14.06 2.37 22.50
CA ALA A 88 14.48 1.22 21.70
C ALA A 88 15.76 0.54 22.23
N LEU A 89 16.70 1.30 22.80
CA LEU A 89 17.93 0.79 23.43
C LEU A 89 17.69 0.24 24.85
N SER A 90 16.70 0.77 25.56
CA SER A 90 16.29 0.35 26.91
C SER A 90 15.76 -1.08 26.96
N GLY A 91 15.33 -1.66 25.82
CA GLY A 91 14.89 -3.05 25.71
C GLY A 91 13.63 -3.40 26.52
N LYS A 92 13.04 -2.42 27.24
CA LYS A 92 11.94 -2.66 28.18
C LYS A 92 10.53 -2.61 27.59
N ARG A 93 10.35 -2.20 26.33
CA ARG A 93 9.09 -2.36 25.59
C ARG A 93 9.32 -1.98 24.12
N ALA A 94 9.61 -2.95 23.27
CA ALA A 94 9.14 -2.81 21.90
C ALA A 94 7.61 -3.00 21.96
N PRO A 95 6.78 -1.98 21.66
CA PRO A 95 5.37 -2.25 21.46
C PRO A 95 5.28 -3.23 20.29
N ALA A 96 4.90 -4.47 20.59
CA ALA A 96 4.56 -5.46 19.60
C ALA A 96 3.33 -4.93 18.84
N MET A 97 3.58 -4.18 17.75
CA MET A 97 2.55 -3.92 16.77
C MET A 97 2.19 -5.27 16.17
N SER A 98 1.06 -5.84 16.58
CA SER A 98 0.42 -6.96 15.89
C SER A 98 -0.03 -6.45 14.53
N SER A 99 0.89 -6.46 13.57
CA SER A 99 0.61 -6.28 12.16
C SER A 99 0.36 -7.66 11.58
N THR A 100 -0.81 -7.88 10.97
CA THR A 100 -1.10 -9.04 10.12
C THR A 100 -0.34 -8.97 8.78
N ARG A 101 0.91 -8.53 8.81
CA ARG A 101 1.82 -8.57 7.68
C ARG A 101 2.84 -9.66 7.97
N THR A 102 2.94 -10.57 7.00
CA THR A 102 4.00 -11.56 6.82
C THR A 102 5.32 -11.10 7.45
N PRO A 103 5.98 -11.94 8.28
CA PRO A 103 7.24 -11.56 8.90
C PRO A 103 8.22 -11.17 7.80
N LEU A 104 8.80 -9.97 7.94
CA LEU A 104 9.88 -9.52 7.07
C LEU A 104 10.97 -10.59 7.06
N THR A 105 11.32 -11.02 5.87
CA THR A 105 12.49 -11.82 5.53
C THR A 105 13.69 -11.38 6.38
N ALA A 106 14.47 -12.37 6.85
CA ALA A 106 15.67 -12.14 7.64
C ALA A 106 16.52 -10.99 7.05
N PRO A 107 17.08 -10.10 7.90
CA PRO A 107 17.83 -8.94 7.43
C PRO A 107 18.94 -9.40 6.48
N SER A 108 19.04 -8.74 5.33
CA SER A 108 20.04 -9.08 4.31
C SER A 108 21.45 -9.02 4.89
N GLU A 109 22.36 -9.86 4.38
CA GLU A 109 23.77 -9.87 4.83
C GLU A 109 24.44 -8.49 4.74
N ALA A 110 24.02 -7.64 3.80
CA ALA A 110 24.50 -6.27 3.70
C ALA A 110 24.15 -5.44 4.94
N SER A 111 22.96 -5.63 5.51
CA SER A 111 22.52 -4.93 6.73
C SER A 111 23.24 -5.43 7.98
N THR A 112 23.61 -6.71 8.06
CA THR A 112 24.36 -7.26 9.20
C THR A 112 25.82 -6.80 9.18
N ARG A 113 26.44 -6.78 8.00
CA ARG A 113 27.81 -6.24 7.80
C ARG A 113 27.90 -4.75 8.11
N HIS A 114 26.89 -3.96 7.74
CA HIS A 114 26.85 -2.55 8.10
C HIS A 114 26.76 -2.34 9.62
N ARG A 115 25.90 -3.12 10.30
CA ARG A 115 25.78 -3.06 11.77
C ARG A 115 27.08 -3.45 12.47
N SER A 116 27.76 -4.50 12.03
CA SER A 116 29.02 -4.93 12.65
C SER A 116 30.14 -3.90 12.43
N ALA A 117 30.22 -3.28 11.25
CA ALA A 117 31.17 -2.22 10.96
C ALA A 117 30.96 -0.98 11.85
N VAL A 118 29.71 -0.55 12.02
CA VAL A 118 29.37 0.59 12.89
C VAL A 118 29.67 0.27 14.36
N GLN A 119 29.35 -0.93 14.83
CA GLN A 119 29.69 -1.37 16.19
C GLN A 119 31.20 -1.44 16.43
N PHE A 120 31.96 -1.91 15.43
CA PHE A 120 33.42 -1.93 15.49
C PHE A 120 33.99 -0.51 15.60
N LEU A 121 33.56 0.42 14.75
CA LEU A 121 33.99 1.82 14.82
C LEU A 121 33.62 2.48 16.15
N ALA A 122 32.42 2.21 16.67
CA ALA A 122 31.99 2.73 17.96
C ALA A 122 32.82 2.18 19.13
N SER A 123 33.21 0.91 19.07
CA SER A 123 34.10 0.30 20.08
C SER A 123 35.53 0.86 20.00
N ALA A 124 36.01 1.16 18.79
CA ALA A 124 37.34 1.73 18.57
C ALA A 124 37.44 3.19 19.02
N TYR A 125 36.33 3.94 18.97
CA TYR A 125 36.29 5.35 19.36
C TYR A 125 36.01 5.56 20.86
N LYS A 126 36.07 4.52 21.70
CA LYS A 126 35.82 4.69 23.14
C LYS A 126 36.90 5.63 23.71
N PRO A 127 36.53 6.83 24.22
CA PRO A 127 37.50 7.81 24.67
C PRO A 127 38.25 7.29 25.90
N LYS A 128 39.59 7.43 25.90
CA LYS A 128 40.43 7.15 27.06
C LYS A 128 40.01 8.08 28.20
N SER A 129 39.54 7.50 29.30
CA SER A 129 39.56 8.15 30.61
C SER A 129 40.96 8.08 31.20
#